data_AF-A0A7W8JGV4-F1
#
_entry.id   AF-A0A7W8JGV4-F1
#
_cell.length_a   1.000
_cell.length_b   1.000
_cell.length_c   1.000
_cell.angle_alpha   90.00
_cell.angle_beta   90.00
_cell.angle_gamma   90.00
#
_symmetry.space_group_name_H-M   'P 1'
#
loop_
_entity.id
_entity.type
_entity.pdbx_description
1 polymer ?
#
loop_
_entity_poly.entity_id
_entity_poly.type
_entity_poly.pdbx_seq_one_letter_code
_entity_poly.pdbx_strand_id
1 'polypeptide(L)'
;MSTEGNSALQLDLVNAVLNLAPPYVISTLLRNGADARDLDFLQALEDVDAHSAQAAAWSQRVRAFPLVVTALNWRSIMDQAAFDLVDAIEANDLADVQSSLETLSAGGEDANFDMGEGSMLALAVRHHSDLDIIRLLLTKGHADVGGFCADALEALGEAEEGPWKIAVVHFFRR
;
A
#
# COMPACT_ATOMS: atom_id res chain seq x y z
N MET A 1 -18.68 16.11 4.52
CA MET A 1 -19.51 15.83 5.72
C MET A 1 -20.34 14.56 5.48
N SER A 2 -19.71 13.39 5.55
CA SER A 2 -20.37 12.07 5.48
C SER A 2 -19.47 10.94 6.04
N THR A 3 -18.56 11.26 6.97
CA THR A 3 -17.53 10.33 7.45
C THR A 3 -18.07 9.33 8.49
N GLU A 4 -19.01 9.74 9.35
CA GLU A 4 -19.55 8.87 10.42
C GLU A 4 -20.48 7.76 9.90
N GLY A 5 -21.27 8.03 8.86
CA GLY A 5 -22.15 7.02 8.27
C GLY A 5 -21.40 5.92 7.52
N ASN A 6 -20.26 6.29 6.90
CA ASN A 6 -19.45 5.35 6.14
C ASN A 6 -18.64 4.43 7.08
N SER A 7 -18.13 4.96 8.20
CA SER A 7 -17.39 4.16 9.19
C SER A 7 -18.26 3.10 9.88
N ALA A 8 -19.53 3.39 10.15
CA ALA A 8 -20.45 2.41 10.74
C ALA A 8 -20.75 1.25 9.78
N LEU A 9 -21.02 1.55 8.51
CA LEU A 9 -21.24 0.53 7.47
C LEU A 9 -19.99 -0.33 7.24
N GLN A 10 -18.80 0.27 7.31
CA GLN A 10 -17.55 -0.46 7.18
C GLN A 10 -17.35 -1.45 8.33
N LEU A 11 -17.57 -1.00 9.57
CA LEU A 11 -17.50 -1.87 10.74
C LEU A 11 -18.52 -3.02 10.67
N ASP A 12 -19.75 -2.74 10.24
CA ASP A 12 -20.77 -3.76 10.03
C ASP A 12 -20.37 -4.77 8.95
N LEU A 13 -19.70 -4.33 7.89
CA LEU A 13 -19.19 -5.19 6.82
C LEU A 13 -18.10 -6.15 7.34
N VAL A 14 -17.10 -5.62 8.04
CA VAL A 14 -16.02 -6.43 8.64
C VAL A 14 -16.60 -7.43 9.63
N ASN A 15 -17.49 -6.99 10.53
CA ASN A 15 -18.15 -7.88 11.49
C ASN A 15 -18.98 -8.96 10.81
N ALA A 16 -19.68 -8.63 9.72
CA ALA A 16 -20.45 -9.61 8.97
C ALA A 16 -19.55 -10.68 8.33
N VAL A 17 -18.33 -10.33 7.90
CA VAL A 17 -17.33 -11.29 7.42
C VAL A 17 -16.85 -12.20 8.54
N LEU A 18 -16.39 -11.62 9.66
CA LEU A 18 -15.85 -12.38 10.79
C LEU A 18 -16.86 -13.37 11.39
N ASN A 19 -18.16 -13.06 11.29
CA ASN A 19 -19.24 -13.93 11.77
C ASN A 19 -19.81 -14.86 10.67
N LEU A 20 -19.21 -14.93 9.49
CA LEU A 20 -19.68 -15.72 8.34
C LEU A 20 -21.16 -15.45 8.01
N ALA A 21 -21.58 -14.19 8.11
CA ALA A 21 -22.97 -13.78 7.86
C ALA A 21 -23.41 -14.21 6.45
N PRO A 22 -24.71 -14.45 6.21
CA PRO A 22 -25.19 -14.84 4.89
C PRO A 22 -24.69 -13.87 3.79
N PRO A 23 -24.21 -14.36 2.63
CA PRO A 23 -23.61 -13.50 1.60
C PRO A 23 -24.51 -12.34 1.13
N TYR A 24 -25.84 -12.47 1.23
CA TYR A 24 -26.76 -11.38 0.90
C TYR A 24 -26.60 -10.16 1.83
N VAL A 25 -26.22 -10.35 3.10
CA VAL A 25 -25.94 -9.28 4.07
C VAL A 25 -24.73 -8.48 3.59
N ILE A 26 -23.64 -9.17 3.25
CA ILE A 26 -22.42 -8.56 2.68
C ILE A 26 -22.77 -7.76 1.42
N SER A 27 -23.51 -8.36 0.49
CA SER A 27 -23.92 -7.69 -0.76
C SER A 27 -24.79 -6.45 -0.53
N THR A 28 -25.50 -6.39 0.60
CA THR A 28 -26.37 -5.26 0.95
C THR A 28 -25.55 -4.12 1.53
N LEU A 29 -24.59 -4.43 2.42
CA LEU A 29 -23.67 -3.44 2.99
C LEU A 29 -22.83 -2.77 1.89
N LEU A 30 -22.27 -3.57 0.97
CA LEU A 30 -21.54 -3.05 -0.19
C LEU A 30 -22.42 -2.17 -1.09
N ARG A 31 -23.67 -2.56 -1.35
CA ARG A 31 -24.62 -1.74 -2.12
C ARG A 31 -25.03 -0.45 -1.42
N ASN A 32 -24.95 -0.42 -0.09
CA ASN A 32 -25.24 0.76 0.72
C ASN A 32 -24.02 1.66 0.94
N GLY A 33 -22.87 1.34 0.34
CA GLY A 33 -21.69 2.21 0.30
C GLY A 33 -20.52 1.77 1.17
N ALA A 34 -20.59 0.62 1.85
CA ALA A 34 -19.40 0.05 2.47
C ALA A 34 -18.32 -0.22 1.40
N ASP A 35 -17.06 0.06 1.73
CA ASP A 35 -15.97 0.01 0.76
C ASP A 35 -15.41 -1.42 0.68
N ALA A 36 -15.46 -1.99 -0.52
CA ALA A 36 -14.89 -3.31 -0.79
C ALA A 36 -13.34 -3.28 -0.83
N ARG A 37 -12.73 -2.09 -0.95
CA ARG A 37 -11.27 -1.89 -1.00
C ARG A 37 -10.65 -1.69 0.37
N ASP A 38 -11.47 -1.52 1.39
CA ASP A 38 -11.02 -1.35 2.77
C ASP A 38 -10.14 -2.53 3.21
N LEU A 39 -8.99 -2.21 3.80
CA LEU A 39 -7.98 -3.20 4.16
C LEU A 39 -8.49 -4.15 5.24
N ASP A 40 -9.23 -3.67 6.24
CA ASP A 40 -9.77 -4.52 7.30
C ASP A 40 -10.78 -5.53 6.75
N PHE A 41 -11.60 -5.13 5.76
CA PHE A 41 -12.50 -6.05 5.07
C PHE A 41 -11.75 -7.11 4.25
N LEU A 42 -10.75 -6.71 3.47
CA LEU A 42 -9.96 -7.63 2.65
C LEU A 42 -9.16 -8.61 3.51
N GLN A 43 -8.57 -8.13 4.61
CA GLN A 43 -7.87 -8.95 5.60
C GLN A 43 -8.84 -9.93 6.28
N ALA A 44 -10.00 -9.47 6.72
CA ALA A 44 -11.01 -10.34 7.32
C ALA A 44 -11.46 -11.46 6.36
N LEU A 45 -11.53 -11.18 5.05
CA LEU A 45 -11.83 -12.20 4.03
C LEU A 45 -10.71 -13.24 3.86
N GLU A 46 -9.46 -12.86 4.05
CA GLU A 46 -8.32 -13.79 4.02
C GLU A 46 -8.25 -14.63 5.30
N ASP A 47 -8.43 -14.01 6.47
CA ASP A 47 -8.37 -14.71 7.75
C ASP A 47 -9.42 -15.82 7.87
N VAL A 48 -10.63 -15.60 7.32
CA VAL A 48 -11.68 -16.62 7.35
C VAL A 48 -11.36 -17.85 6.50
N ASP A 49 -10.54 -17.72 5.45
CA ASP A 49 -10.15 -18.85 4.61
C ASP A 49 -9.36 -19.89 5.40
N ALA A 50 -8.56 -19.44 6.38
CA ALA A 50 -7.73 -20.30 7.21
C ALA A 50 -8.51 -21.11 8.26
N HIS A 51 -9.77 -20.76 8.55
CA HIS A 51 -10.50 -21.34 9.68
C HIS A 51 -11.11 -22.72 9.41
N SER A 52 -11.69 -22.95 8.22
CA SER A 52 -12.30 -24.24 7.85
C SER A 52 -12.67 -24.30 6.36
N ALA A 53 -12.90 -25.52 5.84
CA ALA A 53 -13.43 -25.71 4.48
C ALA A 53 -14.81 -25.05 4.26
N GLN A 54 -15.64 -24.97 5.31
CA GLN A 54 -16.92 -24.28 5.24
C GLN A 54 -16.75 -22.76 5.12
N ALA A 55 -15.80 -22.19 5.86
CA ALA A 55 -15.46 -20.78 5.81
C ALA A 55 -14.86 -20.42 4.43
N ALA A 56 -13.97 -21.25 3.89
CA ALA A 56 -13.43 -21.09 2.54
C ALA A 56 -14.52 -21.17 1.44
N ALA A 57 -15.48 -22.09 1.56
CA ALA A 57 -16.61 -22.14 0.62
C ALA A 57 -17.56 -20.93 0.77
N TRP A 58 -17.63 -20.33 1.97
CA TRP A 58 -18.38 -19.11 2.22
C TRP A 58 -17.68 -17.89 1.63
N SER A 59 -16.38 -17.72 1.88
CA SER A 59 -15.58 -16.59 1.38
C SER A 59 -15.55 -16.59 -0.15
N GLN A 60 -15.44 -17.76 -0.80
CA GLN A 60 -15.46 -17.87 -2.25
C GLN A 60 -16.75 -17.27 -2.85
N ARG A 61 -17.89 -17.43 -2.17
CA ARG A 61 -19.17 -16.83 -2.59
C ARG A 61 -19.16 -15.31 -2.44
N VAL A 62 -18.52 -14.78 -1.40
CA VAL A 62 -18.36 -13.34 -1.20
C VAL A 62 -17.38 -12.74 -2.20
N ARG A 63 -16.24 -13.40 -2.44
CA ARG A 63 -15.22 -13.01 -3.42
C ARG A 63 -15.75 -12.99 -4.85
N ALA A 64 -16.83 -13.73 -5.14
CA ALA A 64 -17.50 -13.70 -6.44
C ALA A 64 -18.38 -12.45 -6.67
N PHE A 65 -18.59 -11.59 -5.68
CA PHE A 65 -19.33 -10.34 -5.88
C PHE A 65 -18.51 -9.35 -6.74
N PRO A 66 -19.12 -8.71 -7.75
CA PRO A 66 -18.37 -7.84 -8.69
C PRO A 66 -17.54 -6.73 -8.04
N LEU A 67 -18.05 -6.12 -6.97
CA LEU A 67 -17.32 -5.09 -6.22
C LEU A 67 -16.10 -5.67 -5.49
N VAL A 68 -16.21 -6.88 -4.94
CA VAL A 68 -15.10 -7.57 -4.26
C VAL A 68 -14.07 -8.08 -5.26
N VAL A 69 -14.49 -8.65 -6.40
CA VAL A 69 -13.57 -9.02 -7.51
C VAL A 69 -12.77 -7.81 -7.95
N THR A 70 -13.45 -6.67 -8.13
CA THR A 70 -12.81 -5.42 -8.53
C THR A 70 -11.80 -4.99 -7.46
N ALA A 71 -12.18 -4.98 -6.18
CA ALA A 71 -11.28 -4.62 -5.09
C ALA A 71 -10.05 -5.53 -4.99
N LEU A 72 -10.21 -6.85 -5.12
CA LEU A 72 -9.10 -7.80 -5.11
C LEU A 72 -8.16 -7.61 -6.30
N ASN A 73 -8.69 -7.37 -7.50
CA ASN A 73 -7.87 -7.04 -8.67
C ASN A 73 -7.10 -5.74 -8.45
N TRP A 74 -7.74 -4.72 -7.88
CA TRP A 74 -7.08 -3.48 -7.52
C TRP A 74 -5.95 -3.71 -6.52
N ARG A 75 -6.18 -4.51 -5.47
CA ARG A 75 -5.14 -4.84 -4.50
C ARG A 75 -3.95 -5.55 -5.13
N SER A 76 -4.21 -6.53 -6.01
CA SER A 76 -3.15 -7.21 -6.75
C SER A 76 -2.33 -6.27 -7.64
N ILE A 77 -2.95 -5.24 -8.23
CA ILE A 77 -2.23 -4.23 -9.02
C ILE A 77 -1.35 -3.36 -8.10
N MET A 78 -1.84 -2.99 -6.91
CA MET A 78 -1.06 -2.22 -5.94
C MET A 78 0.13 -3.02 -5.39
N ASP A 79 -0.08 -4.29 -5.04
CA ASP A 79 0.99 -5.18 -4.60
C ASP A 79 2.07 -5.29 -5.68
N GLN A 80 1.66 -5.49 -6.95
CA GLN A 80 2.61 -5.53 -8.06
C GLN A 80 3.35 -4.20 -8.23
N ALA A 81 2.67 -3.04 -8.13
CA ALA A 81 3.31 -1.74 -8.22
C ALA A 81 4.33 -1.49 -7.08
N ALA A 82 4.08 -2.03 -5.89
CA ALA A 82 5.04 -1.98 -4.79
C ALA A 82 6.31 -2.78 -5.11
N PHE A 83 6.17 -3.98 -5.68
CA PHE A 83 7.32 -4.77 -6.16
C PHE A 83 8.04 -4.08 -7.33
N ASP A 84 7.31 -3.56 -8.31
CA ASP A 84 7.88 -2.87 -9.46
C ASP A 84 8.63 -1.60 -9.03
N LEU A 85 8.19 -0.93 -7.96
CA LEU A 85 8.90 0.22 -7.39
C LEU A 85 10.28 -0.17 -6.83
N VAL A 86 10.37 -1.31 -6.15
CA VAL A 86 11.65 -1.84 -5.64
C VAL A 86 12.60 -2.09 -6.82
N ASP A 87 12.17 -2.87 -7.80
CA ASP A 87 12.96 -3.20 -8.99
C ASP A 87 13.42 -1.93 -9.72
N ALA A 88 12.53 -0.93 -9.86
CA ALA A 88 12.84 0.33 -10.52
C ALA A 88 13.85 1.19 -9.74
N ILE A 89 13.79 1.21 -8.40
CA ILE A 89 14.77 1.91 -7.57
C ILE A 89 16.15 1.25 -7.71
N GLU A 90 16.21 -0.08 -7.64
CA GLU A 90 17.45 -0.84 -7.79
C GLU A 90 18.08 -0.68 -9.18
N ALA A 91 17.24 -0.67 -10.22
CA ALA A 91 17.65 -0.42 -11.60
C ALA A 91 17.97 1.06 -11.88
N ASN A 92 17.66 1.96 -10.93
CA ASN A 92 17.76 3.40 -11.07
C ASN A 92 16.97 3.93 -12.30
N ASP A 93 15.78 3.37 -12.53
CA ASP A 93 14.87 3.74 -13.62
C ASP A 93 13.82 4.75 -13.14
N LEU A 94 14.06 6.03 -13.43
CA LEU A 94 13.16 7.11 -13.05
C LEU A 94 11.74 6.97 -13.64
N ALA A 95 11.62 6.44 -14.86
CA ALA A 95 10.32 6.35 -15.53
C ALA A 95 9.45 5.28 -14.87
N ASP A 96 10.05 4.14 -14.52
CA ASP A 96 9.33 3.06 -13.86
C ASP A 96 9.03 3.41 -12.40
N VAL A 97 9.95 4.07 -11.68
CA VAL A 97 9.64 4.64 -10.34
C VAL A 97 8.42 5.57 -10.43
N GLN A 98 8.36 6.44 -11.44
CA GLN A 98 7.21 7.33 -11.61
C GLN A 98 5.91 6.56 -11.88
N SER A 99 5.94 5.57 -12.77
CA SER A 99 4.79 4.75 -13.12
C SER A 99 4.22 3.98 -11.91
N SER A 100 5.12 3.39 -11.10
CA SER A 100 4.73 2.66 -9.90
C SER A 100 4.11 3.57 -8.83
N LEU A 101 4.70 4.75 -8.59
CA LEU A 101 4.14 5.74 -7.66
C LEU A 101 2.77 6.28 -8.12
N GLU A 102 2.57 6.48 -9.42
CA GLU A 102 1.27 6.89 -9.97
C GLU A 102 0.21 5.81 -9.78
N THR A 103 0.60 4.55 -9.92
CA THR A 103 -0.28 3.40 -9.67
C THR A 103 -0.67 3.30 -8.20
N LEU A 104 0.30 3.37 -7.28
CA LEU A 104 0.08 3.37 -5.82
C LEU A 104 -0.83 4.53 -5.39
N SER A 105 -0.54 5.74 -5.87
CA SER A 105 -1.35 6.94 -5.57
C SER A 105 -2.79 6.81 -6.06
N ALA A 106 -3.02 6.19 -7.22
CA ALA A 106 -4.37 5.91 -7.70
C ALA A 106 -5.14 4.90 -6.81
N GLY A 107 -4.42 4.05 -6.07
CA GLY A 107 -4.95 3.18 -5.02
C GLY A 107 -5.15 3.86 -3.67
N GLY A 108 -4.65 5.08 -3.48
CA GLY A 108 -4.65 5.78 -2.19
C GLY A 108 -3.48 5.41 -1.28
N GLU A 109 -2.48 4.70 -1.81
CA GLU A 109 -1.25 4.33 -1.11
C GLU A 109 -0.13 5.34 -1.43
N ASP A 110 0.84 5.44 -0.53
CA ASP A 110 2.07 6.21 -0.74
C ASP A 110 3.31 5.28 -0.74
N ALA A 111 4.52 5.84 -0.68
CA ALA A 111 5.76 5.06 -0.67
C ALA A 111 6.27 4.74 0.76
N ASN A 112 5.44 4.92 1.79
CA ASN A 112 5.78 4.62 3.19
C ASN A 112 5.52 3.15 3.51
N PHE A 113 6.18 2.25 2.79
CA PHE A 113 6.18 0.81 3.06
C PHE A 113 7.59 0.22 2.97
N ASP A 114 7.75 -0.98 3.53
CA ASP A 114 8.99 -1.74 3.62
C ASP A 114 8.73 -3.15 3.09
N MET A 115 9.60 -3.62 2.20
CA MET A 115 9.52 -4.95 1.56
C MET A 115 10.58 -5.93 2.11
N GLY A 116 11.19 -5.61 3.25
CA GLY A 116 12.18 -6.41 3.97
C GLY A 116 13.61 -5.85 3.93
N GLU A 117 13.87 -4.87 3.05
CA GLU A 117 15.18 -4.21 2.91
C GLU A 117 15.17 -2.76 3.42
N GLY A 118 14.16 -2.38 4.21
CA GLY A 118 13.96 -1.01 4.65
C GLY A 118 12.99 -0.26 3.74
N SER A 119 12.71 0.97 4.12
CA SER A 119 11.78 1.83 3.39
C SER A 119 12.26 2.08 1.96
N MET A 120 11.32 2.37 1.05
CA MET A 120 11.65 2.68 -0.34
C MET A 120 12.67 3.82 -0.46
N LEU A 121 12.62 4.79 0.44
CA LEU A 121 13.60 5.89 0.49
C LEU A 121 14.97 5.41 0.98
N ALA A 122 15.03 4.52 1.97
CA ALA A 122 16.29 3.95 2.43
C ALA A 122 16.95 3.08 1.35
N LEU A 123 16.16 2.28 0.63
CA LEU A 123 16.62 1.50 -0.52
C LEU A 123 17.27 2.42 -1.57
N ALA A 124 16.58 3.49 -1.98
CA ALA A 124 17.13 4.43 -2.96
C ALA A 124 18.43 5.11 -2.49
N VAL A 125 18.55 5.37 -1.18
CA VAL A 125 19.80 5.91 -0.61
C VAL A 125 20.93 4.88 -0.66
N ARG A 126 20.68 3.63 -0.28
CA ARG A 126 21.71 2.55 -0.28
C ARG A 126 22.21 2.23 -1.69
N HIS A 127 21.32 2.29 -2.67
CA HIS A 127 21.66 2.08 -4.07
C HIS A 127 22.32 3.30 -4.72
N HIS A 128 22.52 4.40 -3.98
CA HIS A 128 23.03 5.66 -4.53
C HIS A 128 22.22 6.12 -5.76
N SER A 129 20.90 5.92 -5.73
CA SER A 129 20.01 6.27 -6.82
C SER A 129 20.08 7.75 -7.17
N ASP A 130 19.68 8.08 -8.39
CA ASP A 130 19.67 9.43 -8.91
C ASP A 130 18.84 10.35 -8.02
N LEU A 131 19.31 11.60 -7.90
CA LEU A 131 18.67 12.62 -7.05
C LEU A 131 17.21 12.88 -7.45
N ASP A 132 16.86 12.65 -8.72
CA ASP A 132 15.48 12.78 -9.19
C ASP A 132 14.57 11.67 -8.64
N ILE A 133 15.07 10.44 -8.47
CA ILE A 133 14.33 9.34 -7.82
C ILE A 133 14.11 9.67 -6.35
N ILE A 134 15.15 10.10 -5.63
CA ILE A 134 15.05 10.53 -4.23
C ILE A 134 14.01 11.64 -4.08
N ARG A 135 14.05 12.64 -4.97
CA ARG A 135 13.08 13.74 -4.98
C ARG A 135 11.67 13.24 -5.30
N LEU A 136 11.52 12.27 -6.20
CA LEU A 136 10.22 11.73 -6.58
C LEU A 136 9.57 10.97 -5.43
N LEU A 137 10.34 10.16 -4.70
CA LEU A 137 9.89 9.46 -3.50
C LEU A 137 9.43 10.44 -2.41
N LEU A 138 10.15 11.54 -2.19
CA LEU A 138 9.76 12.56 -1.22
C LEU A 138 8.49 13.34 -1.64
N THR A 139 8.35 13.63 -2.93
CA THR A 139 7.31 14.57 -3.41
C THR A 139 6.03 13.89 -3.88
N LYS A 140 6.15 12.79 -4.63
CA LYS A 140 5.01 11.99 -5.10
C LYS A 140 4.77 10.76 -4.24
N GLY A 141 5.84 10.13 -3.76
CA GLY A 141 5.74 9.01 -2.83
C GLY A 141 5.47 9.43 -1.39
N HIS A 142 5.46 10.73 -1.08
CA HIS A 142 5.23 11.27 0.27
C HIS A 142 6.08 10.61 1.36
N ALA A 143 7.29 10.17 1.02
CA ALA A 143 8.18 9.46 1.94
C ALA A 143 8.49 10.30 3.19
N ASP A 144 8.19 9.74 4.36
CA ASP A 144 8.31 10.43 5.65
C ASP A 144 9.67 10.19 6.30
N VAL A 145 10.65 11.02 5.96
CA VAL A 145 12.02 10.98 6.51
C VAL A 145 12.04 11.10 8.05
N GLY A 146 11.05 11.78 8.64
CA GLY A 146 11.00 12.04 10.08
C GLY A 146 10.28 10.95 10.88
N GLY A 147 9.56 10.06 10.20
CA GLY A 147 8.78 8.98 10.79
C GLY A 147 9.09 7.64 10.13
N PHE A 148 8.26 7.19 9.20
CA PHE A 148 8.36 5.83 8.63
C PHE A 148 9.71 5.57 7.96
N CYS A 149 10.21 6.51 7.16
CA CYS A 149 11.48 6.41 6.41
C CYS A 149 12.69 6.91 7.21
N ALA A 150 12.66 6.88 8.54
CA ALA A 150 13.79 7.32 9.36
C ALA A 150 15.06 6.47 9.13
N ASP A 151 14.90 5.22 8.69
CA ASP A 151 16.00 4.34 8.28
C ASP A 151 16.78 4.85 7.06
N ALA A 152 16.19 5.74 6.25
CA ALA A 152 16.90 6.42 5.17
C ALA A 152 17.99 7.37 5.70
N LEU A 153 17.83 7.92 6.90
CA LEU A 153 18.87 8.73 7.56
C LEU A 153 20.07 7.89 8.00
N GLU A 154 19.81 6.66 8.46
CA GLU A 154 20.85 5.69 8.81
C GLU A 154 21.64 5.29 7.56
N ALA A 155 20.93 4.87 6.50
CA ALA A 155 21.54 4.56 5.21
C ALA A 155 22.38 5.73 4.66
N LEU A 156 21.89 6.97 4.82
CA LEU A 156 22.63 8.16 4.39
C LEU A 156 23.87 8.41 5.24
N GLY A 157 23.82 8.06 6.53
CA GLY A 157 24.96 8.12 7.44
C GLY A 157 26.12 7.25 6.96
N GLU A 158 25.82 6.06 6.43
CA GLU A 158 26.77 5.07 5.91
C GLU A 158 27.33 5.43 4.53
N ALA A 159 26.61 6.24 3.74
CA ALA A 159 27.05 6.67 2.41
C ALA A 159 28.36 7.47 2.44
N GLU A 160 29.19 7.31 1.40
CA GLU A 160 30.45 8.06 1.28
C GLU A 160 30.22 9.58 1.21
N GLU A 161 31.14 10.33 1.82
CA GLU A 161 31.10 11.79 1.75
C GLU A 161 31.32 12.27 0.31
N GLY A 162 30.40 13.10 -0.18
CA GLY A 162 30.48 13.62 -1.54
C GLY A 162 29.29 14.48 -1.95
N PRO A 163 29.33 15.00 -3.21
CA PRO A 163 28.29 15.90 -3.71
C PRO A 163 26.88 15.29 -3.66
N TRP A 164 26.76 13.98 -3.92
CA TRP A 164 25.49 13.26 -3.84
C TRP A 164 24.93 13.27 -2.41
N LYS A 165 25.73 12.87 -1.41
CA LYS A 165 25.32 12.84 0.00
C LYS A 165 24.91 14.23 0.48
N ILE A 166 25.66 15.27 0.12
CA ILE A 166 25.32 16.67 0.44
C ILE A 166 23.95 17.06 -0.14
N ALA A 167 23.65 16.66 -1.37
CA ALA A 167 22.38 16.94 -2.02
C ALA A 167 21.21 16.22 -1.31
N VAL A 168 21.37 14.93 -1.00
CA VAL A 168 20.35 14.14 -0.29
C VAL A 168 20.10 14.69 1.12
N VAL A 169 21.15 15.04 1.87
CA VAL A 169 21.02 15.69 3.19
C VAL A 169 20.20 16.97 3.10
N HIS A 170 20.36 17.74 2.02
CA HIS A 170 19.60 18.96 1.82
C HIS A 170 18.13 18.69 1.45
N PHE A 171 17.81 17.57 0.78
CA PHE A 171 16.42 17.15 0.58
C PHE A 171 15.75 16.75 1.89
N PHE A 172 16.46 16.01 2.76
CA PHE A 172 15.91 15.48 4.02
C PHE A 172 15.63 16.52 5.10
N ARG A 173 16.10 17.76 4.91
CA ARG A 173 15.93 18.88 5.86
C ARG A 173 14.81 19.85 5.48
N ARG A 174 14.12 19.60 4.37
CA ARG A 174 13.05 20.47 3.84
C ARG A 174 11.69 19.92 4.23
#